data_AF-A0A842KPU5-F1
#
_entry.id   AF-A0A842KPU5-F1
#
_cell.length_a   1.000
_cell.length_b   1.000
_cell.length_c   1.000
_cell.angle_alpha   90.00
_cell.angle_beta   90.00
_cell.angle_gamma   90.00
#
_symmetry.space_group_name_H-M   'P 1'
#
loop_
_entity.id
_entity.type
_entity.pdbx_description
1 polymer ?
#
loop_
_entity_poly.entity_id
_entity_poly.type
_entity_poly.pdbx_seq_one_letter_code
_entity_poly.pdbx_strand_id
1 'polypeptide(L)'
;GKIKPQKVKDEIKVVENKREVKIEELNQLEKEAIKIIKELAVDGLIPRYTLEGNLLYGKLRLDNLQMYKLLLSLENKKILRKNGEYYRLLLS
;
A
#
# COMPACT_ATOMS: atom_id res chain seq x y z
N GLY A 1 -19.75 -34.54 -4.21
CA GLY A 1 -18.48 -34.45 -3.46
C GLY A 1 -18.50 -33.20 -2.60
N LYS A 2 -18.17 -33.32 -1.30
CA LYS A 2 -18.22 -32.21 -0.34
C LYS A 2 -16.94 -31.37 -0.45
N ILE A 3 -17.03 -30.16 -1.01
CA ILE A 3 -15.93 -29.20 -1.03
C ILE A 3 -15.88 -28.54 0.36
N LYS A 4 -14.71 -28.59 1.02
CA LYS A 4 -14.51 -28.33 2.45
C LYS A 4 -14.61 -26.82 2.78
N PRO A 5 -15.66 -26.34 3.47
CA PRO A 5 -15.82 -24.94 3.84
C PRO A 5 -14.82 -24.45 4.92
N GLN A 6 -14.22 -25.36 5.69
CA GLN A 6 -13.20 -25.02 6.71
C GLN A 6 -11.96 -24.38 6.09
N LYS A 7 -11.45 -24.95 4.99
CA LYS A 7 -10.18 -24.52 4.38
C LYS A 7 -10.22 -23.06 3.91
N VAL A 8 -11.36 -22.67 3.34
CA VAL A 8 -11.59 -21.30 2.85
C VAL A 8 -11.64 -20.31 4.01
N LYS A 9 -12.30 -20.66 5.13
CA LYS A 9 -12.37 -19.78 6.31
C LYS A 9 -11.01 -19.59 6.98
N ASP A 10 -10.21 -20.64 7.09
CA ASP A 10 -8.87 -20.57 7.66
C ASP A 10 -7.93 -19.73 6.78
N GLU A 11 -8.01 -19.87 5.44
CA GLU A 11 -7.26 -19.05 4.50
C GLU A 11 -7.64 -17.57 4.58
N ILE A 12 -8.93 -17.24 4.66
CA ILE A 12 -9.41 -15.85 4.84
C ILE A 12 -8.84 -15.25 6.12
N LYS A 13 -8.96 -15.95 7.25
CA LYS A 13 -8.48 -15.46 8.56
C LYS A 13 -6.96 -15.23 8.56
N VAL A 14 -6.19 -16.10 7.91
CA VAL A 14 -4.72 -15.94 7.79
C VAL A 14 -4.35 -14.74 6.91
N VAL A 15 -5.12 -14.47 5.85
CA VAL A 15 -4.91 -13.31 4.97
C VAL A 15 -5.23 -12.01 5.69
N GLU A 16 -6.34 -11.94 6.42
CA GLU A 16 -6.74 -10.77 7.22
C GLU A 16 -5.70 -10.42 8.29
N ASN A 17 -5.26 -11.42 9.07
CA ASN A 17 -4.27 -11.22 10.14
C ASN A 17 -2.92 -10.72 9.58
N LYS A 18 -2.48 -11.24 8.43
CA LYS A 18 -1.27 -10.75 7.74
C LYS A 18 -1.41 -9.31 7.25
N ARG A 19 -2.62 -8.86 6.87
CA ARG A 19 -2.87 -7.47 6.47
C ARG A 19 -2.81 -6.54 7.68
N GLU A 20 -3.40 -6.94 8.81
CA GLU A 20 -3.38 -6.17 10.05
C GLU A 20 -1.96 -5.99 10.59
N VAL A 21 -1.17 -7.06 10.67
CA VAL A 21 0.24 -7.01 11.10
C VAL A 21 1.06 -6.05 10.23
N LYS A 22 0.88 -6.08 8.90
CA LYS A 22 1.58 -5.16 7.98
C LYS A 22 1.24 -3.70 8.23
N ILE A 23 0.04 -3.39 8.74
CA ILE A 23 -0.38 -2.01 9.05
C ILE A 23 0.20 -1.58 10.39
N GLU A 24 0.32 -2.49 11.36
CA GLU A 24 0.90 -2.21 12.67
C GLU A 24 2.41 -1.90 12.58
N GLU A 25 3.14 -2.58 11.70
CA GLU A 25 4.58 -2.38 11.45
C GLU A 25 4.92 -1.03 10.78
N LEU A 26 3.90 -0.24 10.39
CA LEU A 26 4.12 1.05 9.74
C LEU A 26 4.44 2.15 10.73
N ASN A 27 5.43 2.97 10.36
CA ASN A 27 5.69 4.21 11.07
C ASN A 27 4.60 5.26 10.75
N GLN A 28 4.60 6.38 11.48
CA GLN A 28 3.57 7.41 11.32
C GLN A 28 3.53 8.03 9.92
N LEU A 29 4.70 8.26 9.31
CA LEU A 29 4.78 8.81 7.95
C LEU A 29 4.17 7.83 6.93
N GLU A 30 4.47 6.54 7.06
CA GLU A 30 3.90 5.48 6.21
C GLU A 30 2.38 5.37 6.37
N LYS A 31 1.87 5.49 7.59
CA LYS A 31 0.42 5.48 7.87
C LYS A 31 -0.28 6.66 7.19
N GLU A 32 0.27 7.87 7.30
CA GLU A 32 -0.27 9.05 6.62
C GLU A 32 -0.17 8.93 5.10
N ALA A 33 0.96 8.43 4.58
CA ALA A 33 1.13 8.20 3.14
C ALA A 33 0.11 7.18 2.61
N ILE A 34 -0.20 6.12 3.35
CA ILE A 34 -1.21 5.14 2.94
C ILE A 34 -2.61 5.76 2.85
N LYS A 35 -2.97 6.71 3.71
CA LYS A 35 -4.24 7.42 3.61
C LYS A 35 -4.35 8.14 2.27
N ILE A 36 -3.32 8.90 1.91
CA ILE A 36 -3.21 9.60 0.61
C ILE A 36 -3.26 8.60 -0.56
N ILE A 37 -2.49 7.52 -0.48
CA ILE A 37 -2.44 6.46 -1.52
C ILE A 37 -3.84 5.85 -1.73
N LYS A 38 -4.61 5.61 -0.65
CA LYS A 38 -5.98 5.08 -0.74
C LYS A 38 -6.95 6.08 -1.38
N GLU A 39 -6.79 7.37 -1.09
CA GLU A 39 -7.60 8.43 -1.70
C GLU A 39 -7.32 8.60 -3.20
N LEU A 40 -6.07 8.40 -3.61
CA LEU A 40 -5.64 8.54 -5.01
C LEU A 40 -5.85 7.29 -5.86
N ALA A 41 -6.04 6.12 -5.24
CA ALA A 41 -6.14 4.86 -5.95
C ALA A 41 -7.52 4.69 -6.60
N VAL A 42 -7.53 4.39 -7.90
CA VAL A 42 -8.71 3.96 -8.64
C VAL A 42 -8.48 2.52 -9.08
N ASP A 43 -9.36 1.60 -8.66
CA ASP A 43 -9.19 0.15 -8.88
C ASP A 43 -7.82 -0.38 -8.45
N GLY A 44 -7.26 0.19 -7.37
CA GLY A 44 -5.94 -0.17 -6.84
C GLY A 44 -4.76 0.31 -7.67
N LEU A 45 -4.98 1.15 -8.69
CA LEU A 45 -3.94 1.75 -9.53
C LEU A 45 -3.84 3.25 -9.28
N ILE A 46 -2.60 3.77 -9.29
CA ILE A 46 -2.31 5.18 -9.06
C ILE A 46 -1.29 5.63 -10.11
N PRO A 47 -1.56 6.66 -10.93
CA PRO A 47 -0.55 7.21 -11.83
C PRO A 47 0.67 7.68 -11.05
N ARG A 48 1.85 7.34 -11.55
CA ARG A 48 3.14 7.58 -10.88
C ARG A 48 3.33 9.06 -10.55
N TYR A 49 3.14 9.94 -11.53
CA TYR A 49 3.30 11.37 -11.38
C TYR A 49 2.31 11.96 -10.36
N THR A 50 1.09 11.39 -10.26
CA THR A 50 0.09 11.83 -9.30
C THR A 50 0.52 11.50 -7.87
N LEU A 51 1.01 10.28 -7.63
CA LEU A 51 1.49 9.89 -6.30
C LEU A 51 2.75 10.66 -5.92
N GLU A 52 3.77 10.65 -6.78
CA GLU A 52 5.05 11.33 -6.51
C GLU A 52 4.82 12.83 -6.31
N GLY A 53 4.02 13.48 -7.16
CA GLY A 53 3.67 14.89 -7.03
C GLY A 53 2.92 15.21 -5.73
N ASN A 54 1.96 14.37 -5.31
CA ASN A 54 1.25 14.59 -4.04
C ASN A 54 2.18 14.43 -2.83
N LEU A 55 3.10 13.47 -2.85
CA LEU A 55 4.06 13.28 -1.76
C LEU A 55 5.04 14.47 -1.64
N LEU A 56 5.48 15.03 -2.76
CA LEU A 56 6.42 16.16 -2.80
C LEU A 56 5.75 17.50 -2.49
N TYR A 57 4.57 17.75 -3.03
CA TYR A 57 3.96 19.09 -3.03
C TYR A 57 2.63 19.17 -2.27
N GLY A 58 2.04 18.03 -1.91
CA GLY A 58 0.80 17.93 -1.17
C GLY A 58 0.98 18.10 0.33
N LYS A 59 0.24 17.32 1.13
CA LYS A 59 0.20 17.48 2.59
C LYS A 59 1.51 17.12 3.29
N LEU A 60 2.20 16.09 2.82
CA LEU A 60 3.42 15.57 3.46
C LEU A 60 4.68 16.40 3.13
N ARG A 61 4.68 17.11 1.99
CA ARG A 61 5.77 17.98 1.53
C ARG A 61 7.16 17.37 1.69
N LEU A 62 7.30 16.13 1.27
CA LEU A 62 8.56 15.40 1.37
C LEU A 62 9.58 15.97 0.40
N ASP A 63 10.85 15.93 0.77
CA ASP A 63 11.91 16.09 -0.23
C ASP A 63 12.03 14.82 -1.12
N ASN A 64 12.79 14.93 -2.21
CA ASN A 64 12.98 13.84 -3.17
C ASN A 64 13.54 12.55 -2.52
N LEU A 65 14.45 12.68 -1.56
CA LEU A 65 15.08 11.55 -0.89
C LEU A 65 14.12 10.89 0.09
N GLN A 66 13.37 11.69 0.85
CA GLN A 66 12.32 11.23 1.77
C GLN A 66 11.21 10.50 1.02
N MET A 67 10.72 11.08 -0.08
CA MET A 67 9.72 10.44 -0.94
C MET A 67 10.23 9.10 -1.47
N TYR A 68 11.47 9.07 -2.01
CA TYR A 68 12.06 7.84 -2.52
C TYR A 68 12.18 6.76 -1.43
N LYS A 69 12.68 7.11 -0.24
CA LYS A 69 12.80 6.18 0.89
C LYS A 69 11.43 5.66 1.35
N LEU A 70 10.42 6.53 1.39
CA LEU A 70 9.06 6.15 1.74
C LEU A 70 8.49 5.14 0.74
N LEU A 71 8.55 5.45 -0.56
CA LEU A 71 8.06 4.56 -1.61
C LEU A 71 8.78 3.21 -1.58
N LEU A 72 10.11 3.21 -1.46
CA LEU A 72 10.91 2.00 -1.33
C LEU A 72 10.53 1.16 -0.10
N SER A 73 10.28 1.82 1.04
CA SER A 73 9.85 1.13 2.26
C SER A 73 8.48 0.45 2.08
N LEU A 74 7.53 1.14 1.45
CA LEU A 74 6.20 0.58 1.15
C LEU A 74 6.27 -0.58 0.13
N GLU A 75 7.18 -0.51 -0.83
CA GLU A 75 7.45 -1.61 -1.76
C GLU A 75 8.06 -2.82 -1.06
N ASN A 76 9.06 -2.62 -0.20
CA ASN A 76 9.69 -3.69 0.59
C ASN A 76 8.68 -4.39 1.50
N LYS A 77 7.72 -3.63 2.07
CA LYS A 77 6.61 -4.17 2.87
C LYS A 77 5.50 -4.82 2.03
N LYS A 78 5.65 -4.84 0.69
CA LYS A 78 4.67 -5.38 -0.26
C LYS A 78 3.29 -4.74 -0.08
N ILE A 79 3.27 -3.43 0.13
CA ILE A 79 2.06 -2.60 0.23
C ILE A 79 1.81 -1.90 -1.09
N LEU A 80 2.88 -1.41 -1.70
CA LEU A 80 2.87 -0.77 -3.00
C LEU A 80 3.75 -1.56 -3.98
N ARG A 81 3.49 -1.43 -5.27
CA ARG A 81 4.38 -1.95 -6.32
C ARG A 81 4.38 -1.02 -7.52
N LYS A 82 5.53 -0.54 -7.94
CA LYS A 82 5.69 0.19 -9.20
C LYS A 82 5.63 -0.75 -10.41
N ASN A 83 4.83 -0.37 -11.41
CA ASN A 83 4.67 -1.02 -12.70
C ASN A 83 4.72 0.06 -13.81
N GLY A 84 5.92 0.49 -14.19
CA GLY A 84 6.11 1.55 -15.19
C GLY A 84 5.54 2.89 -14.72
N GLU A 85 4.51 3.36 -15.43
CA GLU A 85 3.82 4.64 -15.19
C GLU A 85 2.79 4.61 -14.06
N TYR A 86 2.61 3.46 -13.39
CA TYR A 86 1.63 3.30 -12.31
C TYR A 86 2.24 2.64 -11.09
N TYR A 87 1.67 2.96 -9.93
CA TYR A 87 1.76 2.16 -8.72
C TYR A 87 0.51 1.31 -8.56
N ARG A 88 0.67 0.08 -8.05
CA ARG A 88 -0.42 -0.79 -7.64
C ARG A 88 -0.45 -0.91 -6.11
N LEU A 89 -1.59 -0.63 -5.52
CA LEU A 89 -1.87 -0.88 -4.11
C LEU A 89 -2.19 -2.37 -3.90
N LEU A 90 -1.35 -3.05 -3.11
CA LEU A 90 -1.46 -4.49 -2.83
C LEU A 90 -2.25 -4.81 -1.56
N LEU A 91 -2.79 -3.79 -0.89
CA LEU A 91 -3.67 -3.94 0.28
C LEU A 91 -5.14 -4.21 -0.09
N SER A 92 -5.45 -4.36 -1.38
CA SER A 92 -6.77 -4.77 -1.89
C SER A 92 -7.06 -6.22 -1.57
#